data_AF-A0ABC9Y5L1-F1
#
_entry.id   AF-A0ABC9Y5L1-F1
#
_cell.length_a   1.000
_cell.length_b   1.000
_cell.length_c   1.000
_cell.angle_alpha   90.00
_cell.angle_beta   90.00
_cell.angle_gamma   90.00
#
_symmetry.space_group_name_H-M   'P 1'
#
loop_
_entity.id
_entity.type
_entity.pdbx_description
1 polymer ?
#
loop_
_entity_poly.entity_id
_entity_poly.type
_entity_poly.pdbx_seq_one_letter_code
_entity_poly.pdbx_strand_id
1 'polypeptide(L)'
;MDEEPTESLWVRIKGRAGAGDITVGVCYRPPDQGDRADEGLYRQIGAASLSQALVLMGDFNHPDICWRDNAAERKQSRKFLECVDDNFLLQVIEEPTRRGAMLDLVLNNKEGLVGDVKLKGSLGCSDHKMVEFRILRAARRALSKLTTLDFSRADFGLFRDPLGRIPWDKVLEGRRAQDSWLIFKGHLLQAQEQCIPTKRKSSKNTKRPPWMNKELLGKVKHKKEAYRGWKQGQVA
;
A
#
# COMPACT_ATOMS: atom_id res chain seq x y z
N MET A 1 -15.57 -0.06 23.38
CA MET A 1 -16.28 -0.02 22.10
C MET A 1 -15.31 -0.58 21.09
N ASP A 2 -15.59 -1.76 20.54
CA ASP A 2 -14.79 -2.33 19.46
C ASP A 2 -15.03 -1.47 18.21
N GLU A 3 -14.01 -0.71 17.79
CA GLU A 3 -14.04 -0.03 16.50
C GLU A 3 -14.04 -1.10 15.40
N GLU A 4 -14.94 -0.98 14.43
CA GLU A 4 -14.89 -1.83 13.24
C GLU A 4 -13.53 -1.64 12.55
N PRO A 5 -12.85 -2.74 12.18
CA PRO A 5 -11.54 -2.65 11.55
C PRO A 5 -11.67 -1.95 10.19
N THR A 6 -10.91 -0.87 10.02
CA THR A 6 -10.75 -0.19 8.73
C THR A 6 -9.59 -0.82 7.97
N GLU A 7 -9.71 -0.97 6.66
CA GLU A 7 -8.62 -1.45 5.82
C GLU A 7 -7.66 -0.30 5.47
N SER A 8 -6.91 0.15 6.48
CA SER A 8 -5.96 1.26 6.34
C SER A 8 -4.58 0.93 6.94
N LEU A 9 -3.55 1.52 6.35
CA LEU A 9 -2.18 1.49 6.87
C LEU A 9 -1.60 2.90 6.88
N TRP A 10 -1.10 3.30 8.04
CA TRP A 10 -0.52 4.62 8.27
C TRP A 10 0.95 4.50 8.65
N VAL A 11 1.81 5.25 7.96
CA VAL A 11 3.25 5.30 8.24
C VAL A 11 3.72 6.73 8.37
N ARG A 12 4.67 6.96 9.28
CA ARG A 12 5.32 8.26 9.45
C ARG A 12 6.73 8.24 8.87
N ILE A 13 6.95 9.03 7.83
CA ILE A 13 8.26 9.20 7.19
C ILE A 13 8.97 10.39 7.85
N LYS A 14 10.06 10.09 8.56
CA LYS A 14 10.89 11.10 9.23
C LYS A 14 11.60 12.00 8.21
N GLY A 15 11.39 13.31 8.33
CA GLY A 15 12.13 14.29 7.54
C GLY A 15 13.54 14.53 8.07
N ARG A 16 14.27 15.43 7.39
CA ARG A 16 15.52 16.00 7.93
C ARG A 16 15.21 16.95 9.08
N ALA A 17 16.23 17.28 9.88
CA ALA A 17 16.09 18.29 10.94
C ALA A 17 15.50 19.59 10.36
N GLY A 18 14.44 20.10 10.98
CA GLY A 18 13.71 21.30 10.54
C GLY A 18 12.70 21.09 9.40
N ALA A 19 12.68 19.94 8.71
CA ALA A 19 11.77 19.71 7.58
C ALA A 19 10.40 19.13 7.98
N GLY A 20 10.23 18.72 9.25
CA GLY A 20 9.04 18.03 9.78
C GLY A 20 8.96 16.55 9.42
N ASP A 21 7.92 15.85 9.87
CA ASP A 21 7.58 14.48 9.43
C ASP A 21 6.48 14.51 8.35
N ILE A 22 6.37 13.46 7.53
CA ILE A 22 5.20 13.24 6.63
C ILE A 22 4.45 12.05 7.19
N THR A 23 3.15 12.17 7.29
CA THR A 23 2.23 11.04 7.46
C THR A 23 1.81 10.56 6.07
N VAL A 24 1.94 9.26 5.81
CA VAL A 24 1.46 8.61 4.60
C VAL A 24 0.43 7.56 4.97
N GLY A 25 -0.77 7.69 4.41
CA GLY A 25 -1.85 6.71 4.57
C GLY A 25 -2.10 5.99 3.25
N VAL A 26 -2.37 4.68 3.33
CA VAL A 26 -3.04 3.93 2.26
C VAL A 26 -4.32 3.32 2.81
N CYS A 27 -5.43 3.49 2.10
CA CYS A 27 -6.74 3.00 2.50
C CYS A 27 -7.39 2.19 1.38
N TYR A 28 -8.20 1.21 1.76
CA TYR A 28 -9.17 0.57 0.90
C TYR A 28 -10.54 0.69 1.58
N ARG A 29 -11.50 1.27 0.87
CA ARG A 29 -12.90 1.31 1.32
C ARG A 29 -13.73 0.46 0.37
N PRO A 30 -14.27 -0.69 0.80
CA PRO A 30 -15.16 -1.51 0.00
C PRO A 30 -16.38 -0.72 -0.51
N PRO A 31 -16.95 -1.05 -1.68
CA PRO A 31 -18.09 -0.33 -2.25
C PRO A 31 -19.35 -0.39 -1.38
N ASP A 32 -19.55 -1.48 -0.65
CA ASP A 32 -20.68 -1.79 0.23
C ASP A 32 -20.38 -1.57 1.72
N GLN A 33 -19.32 -0.81 2.03
CA GLN A 33 -18.95 -0.52 3.42
C GLN A 33 -20.07 0.22 4.16
N GLY A 34 -20.31 -0.20 5.41
CA GLY A 34 -21.32 0.39 6.29
C GLY A 34 -20.88 1.72 6.91
N ASP A 35 -21.86 2.53 7.31
CA ASP A 35 -21.65 3.88 7.86
C ASP A 35 -20.69 3.93 9.07
N ARG A 36 -20.68 2.91 9.94
CA ARG A 36 -19.79 2.87 11.12
C ARG A 36 -18.32 2.71 10.75
N ALA A 37 -18.01 1.82 9.79
CA ALA A 37 -16.66 1.66 9.27
C ALA A 37 -16.19 2.91 8.51
N ASP A 38 -17.08 3.56 7.75
CA ASP A 38 -16.81 4.86 7.12
C ASP A 38 -16.48 5.93 8.18
N GLU A 39 -17.26 6.03 9.26
CA GLU A 39 -16.98 6.95 10.38
C GLU A 39 -15.65 6.66 11.09
N GLY A 40 -15.28 5.38 11.22
CA GLY A 40 -13.96 4.97 11.70
C GLY A 40 -12.83 5.47 10.80
N LEU A 41 -12.99 5.29 9.48
CA LEU A 41 -12.02 5.76 8.49
C LEU A 41 -11.88 7.29 8.51
N TYR A 42 -13.00 8.02 8.57
CA TYR A 42 -13.00 9.49 8.59
C TYR A 42 -12.35 10.05 9.85
N ARG A 43 -12.55 9.41 11.02
CA ARG A 43 -11.84 9.78 12.25
C ARG A 43 -10.32 9.59 12.12
N GLN A 44 -9.87 8.51 11.47
CA GLN A 44 -8.44 8.30 11.21
C GLN A 44 -7.87 9.35 10.23
N ILE A 45 -8.61 9.67 9.16
CA ILE A 45 -8.24 10.71 8.21
C ILE A 45 -8.12 12.06 8.93
N GLY A 46 -9.10 12.41 9.77
CA GLY A 46 -9.08 13.64 10.55
C GLY A 46 -7.96 13.73 11.58
N ALA A 47 -7.62 12.62 12.24
CA ALA A 47 -6.44 12.59 13.11
C ALA A 47 -5.13 12.75 12.32
N ALA A 48 -5.06 12.18 11.11
CA ALA A 48 -3.88 12.24 10.26
C ALA A 48 -3.69 13.62 9.60
N SER A 49 -4.78 14.32 9.26
CA SER A 49 -4.77 15.64 8.61
C SER A 49 -4.14 16.73 9.48
N LEU A 50 -4.16 16.57 10.81
CA LEU A 50 -3.45 17.42 11.78
C LEU A 50 -1.92 17.35 11.65
N SER A 51 -1.38 16.41 10.87
CA SER A 51 0.05 16.33 10.58
C SER A 51 0.49 17.50 9.68
N GLN A 52 1.71 18.02 9.91
CA GLN A 52 2.28 19.08 9.07
C GLN A 52 2.29 18.77 7.56
N ALA A 53 2.40 17.49 7.20
CA ALA A 53 2.32 17.02 5.83
C ALA A 53 1.66 15.64 5.81
N LEU A 54 0.60 15.51 5.01
CA LEU A 54 -0.14 14.27 4.81
C LEU A 54 -0.21 13.95 3.30
N VAL A 55 0.04 12.69 2.97
CA VAL A 55 -0.36 12.09 1.68
C VAL A 55 -1.20 10.86 1.99
N LEU A 56 -2.45 10.87 1.56
CA LEU A 56 -3.39 9.76 1.68
C LEU A 56 -3.69 9.24 0.28
N MET A 57 -3.65 7.93 0.08
CA MET A 57 -3.95 7.31 -1.21
C MET A 57 -4.77 6.04 -1.02
N GLY A 58 -5.46 5.59 -2.06
CA GLY A 58 -6.27 4.37 -1.93
C GLY A 58 -7.42 4.31 -2.90
N ASP A 59 -8.13 3.18 -2.88
CA ASP A 59 -9.41 3.01 -3.56
C ASP A 59 -10.54 3.26 -2.56
N PHE A 60 -11.31 4.32 -2.80
CA PHE A 60 -12.38 4.78 -1.92
C PHE A 60 -13.77 4.37 -2.41
N ASN A 61 -13.91 3.81 -3.62
CA ASN A 61 -15.19 3.33 -4.17
C ASN A 61 -16.37 4.32 -4.07
N HIS A 62 -16.14 5.62 -4.30
CA HIS A 62 -17.17 6.64 -4.43
C HIS A 62 -17.35 7.09 -5.89
N PRO A 63 -18.03 6.28 -6.75
CA PRO A 63 -18.12 6.53 -8.19
C PRO A 63 -18.96 7.76 -8.58
N ASP A 64 -19.84 8.21 -7.69
CA ASP A 64 -20.81 9.28 -7.93
C ASP A 64 -20.30 10.67 -7.51
N ILE A 65 -19.03 10.77 -7.10
CA ILE A 65 -18.40 12.06 -6.79
C ILE A 65 -18.03 12.77 -8.10
N CYS A 66 -18.58 13.97 -8.29
CA CYS A 66 -18.08 14.94 -9.24
C CYS A 66 -17.05 15.85 -8.56
N TRP A 67 -15.77 15.58 -8.76
CA TRP A 67 -14.66 16.38 -8.20
C TRP A 67 -14.60 17.81 -8.75
N ARG A 68 -15.11 18.03 -9.97
CA ARG A 68 -15.17 19.38 -10.58
C ARG A 68 -16.15 20.29 -9.85
N ASP A 69 -17.32 19.76 -9.52
CA ASP A 69 -18.42 20.51 -8.92
C ASP A 69 -18.46 20.35 -7.39
N ASN A 70 -17.50 19.59 -6.83
CA ASN A 70 -17.43 19.20 -5.43
C ASN A 70 -18.78 18.66 -4.89
N ALA A 71 -19.40 17.75 -5.63
CA ALA A 71 -20.75 17.27 -5.35
C ALA A 71 -20.87 15.75 -5.48
N ALA A 72 -21.82 15.15 -4.76
CA ALA A 72 -22.13 13.73 -4.86
C ALA A 72 -23.62 13.42 -4.67
N GLU A 73 -24.11 12.40 -5.38
CA GLU A 73 -25.52 11.98 -5.35
C GLU A 73 -25.88 11.19 -4.09
N ARG A 74 -24.98 10.30 -3.66
CA ARG A 74 -25.19 9.41 -2.53
C ARG A 74 -24.77 10.07 -1.23
N LYS A 75 -25.53 9.79 -0.17
CA LYS A 75 -25.25 10.28 1.19
C LYS A 75 -23.84 9.91 1.67
N GLN A 76 -23.39 8.67 1.41
CA GLN A 76 -22.06 8.21 1.84
C GLN A 76 -20.94 9.00 1.14
N SER A 77 -21.06 9.21 -0.17
CA SER A 77 -20.11 10.00 -0.95
C SER A 77 -20.09 11.48 -0.54
N ARG A 78 -21.26 12.05 -0.17
CA ARG A 78 -21.32 13.39 0.42
C ARG A 78 -20.59 13.48 1.77
N LYS A 79 -20.81 12.53 2.67
CA LYS A 79 -20.07 12.48 3.95
C LYS A 79 -18.55 12.38 3.74
N PHE A 80 -18.12 11.65 2.70
CA PHE A 80 -16.70 11.59 2.34
C PHE A 80 -16.18 12.94 1.85
N LEU A 81 -16.91 13.63 0.97
CA LEU A 81 -16.56 14.99 0.54
C LEU A 81 -16.49 15.97 1.71
N GLU A 82 -17.49 15.95 2.60
CA GLU A 82 -17.47 16.74 3.85
C GLU A 82 -16.20 16.45 4.66
N CYS A 83 -15.82 15.17 4.81
CA CYS A 83 -14.57 14.79 5.48
C CYS A 83 -13.32 15.33 4.75
N VAL A 84 -13.27 15.30 3.43
CA VAL A 84 -12.17 15.85 2.63
C VAL A 84 -12.05 17.36 2.86
N ASP A 85 -13.18 18.08 2.78
CA ASP A 85 -13.26 19.52 2.91
C ASP A 85 -12.93 20.01 4.33
N ASP A 86 -13.54 19.40 5.36
CA ASP A 86 -13.30 19.73 6.78
C ASP A 86 -11.83 19.54 7.19
N ASN A 87 -11.11 18.68 6.46
CA ASN A 87 -9.70 18.38 6.70
C ASN A 87 -8.74 19.07 5.73
N PHE A 88 -9.24 19.99 4.89
CA PHE A 88 -8.46 20.74 3.91
C PHE A 88 -7.61 19.84 3.00
N LEU A 89 -8.19 18.71 2.58
CA LEU A 89 -7.52 17.74 1.72
C LEU A 89 -7.80 18.05 0.26
N LEU A 90 -6.75 17.99 -0.55
CA LEU A 90 -6.78 18.25 -1.99
C LEU A 90 -6.59 16.95 -2.76
N GLN A 91 -7.54 16.62 -3.62
CA GLN A 91 -7.43 15.54 -4.60
C GLN A 91 -6.57 15.99 -5.79
N VAL A 92 -5.55 15.20 -6.13
CA VAL A 92 -4.60 15.54 -7.22
C VAL A 92 -4.75 14.71 -8.49
N ILE A 93 -5.64 13.72 -8.49
CA ILE A 93 -5.94 12.95 -9.70
C ILE A 93 -7.01 13.69 -10.51
N GLU A 94 -6.77 13.86 -11.80
CA GLU A 94 -7.65 14.61 -12.70
C GLU A 94 -8.45 13.73 -13.68
N GLU A 95 -8.06 12.47 -13.86
CA GLU A 95 -8.75 11.56 -14.79
C GLU A 95 -9.26 10.29 -14.11
N PRO A 96 -10.28 9.62 -14.69
CA PRO A 96 -10.81 8.38 -14.16
C PRO A 96 -9.79 7.24 -14.08
N THR A 97 -9.84 6.51 -12.96
CA THR A 97 -8.95 5.40 -12.62
C THR A 97 -9.59 4.03 -12.93
N ARG A 98 -10.93 3.95 -13.04
CA ARG A 98 -11.64 2.73 -13.43
C ARG A 98 -12.92 3.04 -14.19
N ARG A 99 -13.05 2.51 -15.42
CA ARG A 99 -14.30 2.52 -16.22
C ARG A 99 -15.05 3.88 -16.27
N GLY A 100 -14.33 5.00 -16.31
CA GLY A 100 -14.92 6.35 -16.35
C GLY A 100 -15.20 6.99 -14.99
N ALA A 101 -15.01 6.28 -13.88
CA ALA A 101 -15.08 6.81 -12.52
C ALA A 101 -13.68 7.00 -11.89
N MET A 102 -13.57 7.98 -10.99
CA MET A 102 -12.38 8.23 -10.19
C MET A 102 -12.56 7.62 -8.81
N LEU A 103 -12.10 6.36 -8.65
CA LEU A 103 -12.26 5.59 -7.40
C LEU A 103 -10.96 5.58 -6.58
N ASP A 104 -9.84 5.38 -7.27
CA ASP A 104 -8.52 5.58 -6.70
C ASP A 104 -8.21 7.07 -6.55
N LEU A 105 -7.88 7.52 -5.34
CA LEU A 105 -7.63 8.92 -4.99
C LEU A 105 -6.21 9.11 -4.44
N VAL A 106 -5.67 10.32 -4.59
CA VAL A 106 -4.47 10.79 -3.90
C VAL A 106 -4.78 12.15 -3.30
N LEU A 107 -4.99 12.17 -1.99
CA LEU A 107 -5.31 13.33 -1.19
C LEU A 107 -4.06 13.86 -0.49
N ASN A 108 -3.91 15.18 -0.37
CA ASN A 108 -2.86 15.79 0.43
C ASN A 108 -3.35 17.08 1.12
N ASN A 109 -2.75 17.43 2.25
CA ASN A 109 -3.09 18.66 2.99
C ASN A 109 -2.14 19.83 2.73
N LYS A 110 -1.26 19.69 1.73
CA LYS A 110 -0.20 20.68 1.47
C LYS A 110 0.13 20.73 -0.02
N GLU A 111 -0.23 21.84 -0.64
CA GLU A 111 0.08 22.11 -2.03
C GLU A 111 1.57 21.94 -2.34
N GLY A 112 1.87 21.35 -3.51
CA GLY A 112 3.23 21.04 -3.94
C GLY A 112 3.89 19.85 -3.22
N LEU A 113 3.23 19.20 -2.25
CA LEU A 113 3.77 17.98 -1.61
C LEU A 113 3.72 16.78 -2.54
N VAL A 114 2.71 16.69 -3.40
CA VAL A 114 2.57 15.65 -4.42
C VAL A 114 2.77 16.28 -5.80
N GLY A 115 3.58 15.64 -6.64
CA GLY A 115 3.83 16.09 -8.01
C GLY A 115 4.08 14.94 -8.97
N ASP A 116 4.24 15.25 -10.26
CA ASP A 116 4.43 14.28 -11.34
C ASP A 116 3.35 13.17 -11.37
N VAL A 117 2.10 13.52 -11.07
CA VAL A 117 0.97 12.58 -11.08
C VAL A 117 0.70 12.14 -12.52
N LYS A 118 0.68 10.83 -12.75
CA LYS A 118 0.47 10.20 -14.07
C LYS A 118 -0.36 8.94 -13.91
N LEU A 119 -1.42 8.84 -14.70
CA LEU A 119 -2.07 7.56 -14.92
C LEU A 119 -1.28 6.74 -15.93
N LYS A 120 -1.20 5.45 -15.66
CA LYS A 120 -0.61 4.43 -16.54
C LYS A 120 -1.68 3.44 -16.95
N GLY A 121 -1.32 2.54 -17.86
CA GLY A 121 -2.17 1.40 -18.19
C GLY A 121 -2.45 0.54 -16.96
N SER A 122 -3.41 -0.37 -17.09
CA SER A 122 -3.69 -1.35 -16.06
C SER A 122 -2.50 -2.29 -15.84
N LEU A 123 -2.36 -2.78 -14.60
CA LEU A 123 -1.37 -3.79 -14.27
C LEU A 123 -1.98 -5.19 -14.51
N GLY A 124 -1.50 -5.88 -15.54
CA GLY A 124 -1.99 -7.22 -15.88
C GLY A 124 -3.45 -7.17 -16.35
N CYS A 125 -4.31 -7.99 -15.74
CA CYS A 125 -5.75 -8.05 -16.03
C CYS A 125 -6.59 -7.13 -15.14
N SER A 126 -5.97 -6.24 -14.36
CA SER A 126 -6.70 -5.28 -13.53
C SER A 126 -7.57 -4.37 -14.40
N ASP A 127 -8.76 -4.02 -13.92
CA ASP A 127 -9.62 -3.01 -14.52
C ASP A 127 -9.37 -1.60 -13.95
N HIS A 128 -8.45 -1.47 -12.99
CA HIS A 128 -7.94 -0.19 -12.49
C HIS A 128 -6.67 0.23 -13.25
N LYS A 129 -6.56 1.53 -13.50
CA LYS A 129 -5.34 2.17 -14.01
C LYS A 129 -4.34 2.36 -12.87
N MET A 130 -3.06 2.18 -13.15
CA MET A 130 -2.02 2.46 -12.18
C MET A 130 -1.81 3.97 -12.03
N VAL A 131 -1.80 4.46 -10.79
CA VAL A 131 -1.44 5.85 -10.47
C VAL A 131 0.04 5.89 -10.08
N GLU A 132 0.84 6.69 -10.80
CA GLU A 132 2.22 7.01 -10.44
C GLU A 132 2.31 8.48 -10.04
N PHE A 133 2.97 8.77 -8.92
CA PHE A 133 3.23 10.14 -8.47
C PHE A 133 4.52 10.20 -7.64
N ARG A 134 4.95 11.42 -7.31
CA ARG A 134 6.09 11.67 -6.44
C ARG A 134 5.66 12.46 -5.21
N ILE A 135 6.13 12.01 -4.04
CA ILE A 135 6.07 12.80 -2.81
C ILE A 135 7.33 13.67 -2.77
N LEU A 136 7.16 14.98 -3.00
CA LEU A 136 8.21 15.95 -3.15
C LEU A 136 8.72 16.40 -1.77
N ARG A 137 9.63 15.62 -1.18
CA ARG A 137 10.32 16.04 0.05
C ARG A 137 11.74 15.53 0.16
N ALA A 138 12.58 16.35 0.78
CA ALA A 138 13.90 15.95 1.26
C ALA A 138 13.77 14.97 2.44
N ALA A 139 13.71 13.68 2.16
CA ALA A 139 13.76 12.66 3.21
C ALA A 139 15.16 12.56 3.84
N ARG A 140 15.22 12.29 5.15
CA ARG A 140 16.47 11.84 5.77
C ARG A 140 16.70 10.40 5.32
N ARG A 141 17.82 10.14 4.65
CA ARG A 141 18.24 8.76 4.41
C ARG A 141 18.74 8.19 5.73
N ALA A 142 17.85 7.62 6.53
CA ALA A 142 18.26 6.86 7.69
C ALA A 142 19.18 5.73 7.20
N LEU A 143 20.37 5.61 7.79
CA LEU A 143 21.14 4.37 7.71
C LEU A 143 20.38 3.35 8.54
N SER A 144 19.35 2.74 7.95
CA SER A 144 18.67 1.64 8.62
C SER A 144 19.67 0.49 8.71
N LYS A 145 20.12 0.18 9.93
CA LYS A 145 20.67 -1.13 10.26
C LYS A 145 19.49 -2.12 10.26
N LEU A 146 18.86 -2.28 9.09
CA LEU A 146 17.71 -3.16 8.96
C LEU A 146 18.24 -4.59 8.90
N THR A 147 17.89 -5.36 9.91
CA THR A 147 18.09 -6.80 9.92
C THR A 147 16.93 -7.41 9.14
N THR A 148 17.22 -8.20 8.12
CA THR A 148 16.21 -8.90 7.30
C THR A 148 16.52 -10.39 7.27
N LEU A 149 15.50 -11.23 7.13
CA LEU A 149 15.69 -12.66 6.93
C LEU A 149 16.48 -12.93 5.64
N ASP A 150 17.42 -13.88 5.72
CA ASP A 150 18.26 -14.30 4.62
C ASP A 150 17.75 -15.60 4.00
N PHE A 151 16.67 -15.51 3.23
CA PHE A 151 16.06 -16.68 2.57
C PHE A 151 17.00 -17.45 1.64
N SER A 152 18.09 -16.84 1.14
CA SER A 152 19.10 -17.59 0.37
C SER A 152 19.96 -18.55 1.20
N ARG A 153 19.96 -18.38 2.52
CA ARG A 153 20.64 -19.26 3.48
C ARG A 153 19.64 -20.02 4.36
N ALA A 154 18.36 -19.96 4.02
CA ALA A 154 17.33 -20.70 4.73
C ALA A 154 17.53 -22.20 4.50
N ASP A 155 17.48 -22.98 5.58
CA ASP A 155 17.32 -24.41 5.47
C ASP A 155 15.82 -24.74 5.37
N PHE A 156 15.35 -24.95 4.15
CA PHE A 156 13.93 -25.26 3.91
C PHE A 156 13.55 -26.67 4.37
N GLY A 157 14.50 -27.58 4.53
CA GLY A 157 14.26 -28.89 5.12
C GLY A 157 13.90 -28.75 6.60
N LEU A 158 14.76 -28.05 7.35
CA LEU A 158 14.52 -27.73 8.76
C LEU A 158 13.31 -26.83 8.97
N PHE A 159 12.99 -25.94 8.02
CA PHE A 159 11.79 -25.10 8.10
C PHE A 159 10.49 -25.90 7.95
N ARG A 160 10.48 -26.91 7.07
CA ARG A 160 9.28 -27.72 6.77
C ARG A 160 9.00 -28.79 7.81
N ASP A 161 10.03 -29.41 8.37
CA ASP A 161 9.89 -30.51 9.33
C ASP A 161 9.00 -30.18 10.55
N PRO A 162 9.20 -29.07 11.30
CA PRO A 162 8.33 -28.73 12.43
C PRO A 162 6.90 -28.41 11.98
N LEU A 163 6.72 -27.78 10.82
CA LEU A 163 5.40 -27.46 10.28
C LEU A 163 4.65 -28.71 9.80
N GLY A 164 5.35 -29.69 9.23
CA GLY A 164 4.77 -30.94 8.77
C GLY A 164 4.38 -31.91 9.89
N ARG A 165 4.99 -31.77 11.07
CA ARG A 165 4.67 -32.58 12.27
C ARG A 165 3.43 -32.12 13.01
N ILE A 166 2.92 -30.91 12.73
CA ILE A 166 1.74 -30.37 13.39
C ILE A 166 0.51 -31.09 12.83
N PRO A 167 -0.36 -31.69 13.68
CA PRO A 167 -1.61 -32.30 13.23
C PRO A 167 -2.63 -31.21 12.93
N TRP A 168 -2.46 -30.52 11.81
CA TRP A 168 -3.25 -29.34 11.42
C TRP A 168 -4.75 -29.58 11.48
N ASP A 169 -5.21 -30.76 11.05
CA ASP A 169 -6.63 -31.11 11.08
C ASP A 169 -7.21 -30.98 12.49
N LYS A 170 -6.49 -31.48 13.51
CA LYS A 170 -6.91 -31.39 14.92
C LYS A 170 -6.72 -29.99 15.50
N VAL A 171 -5.64 -29.33 15.11
CA VAL A 171 -5.30 -28.00 15.64
C VAL A 171 -6.29 -26.95 15.15
N LEU A 172 -6.80 -27.09 13.92
CA LEU A 172 -7.69 -26.13 13.29
C LEU A 172 -9.18 -26.55 13.38
N GLU A 173 -9.48 -27.76 13.84
CA GLU A 173 -10.84 -28.28 13.98
C GLU A 173 -11.74 -27.35 14.80
N GLY A 174 -12.93 -27.04 14.26
CA GLY A 174 -13.95 -26.23 14.94
C GLY A 174 -13.58 -24.75 15.15
N ARG A 175 -12.44 -24.27 14.63
CA ARG A 175 -12.00 -22.88 14.78
C ARG A 175 -12.51 -21.99 13.66
N ARG A 176 -12.70 -20.71 13.98
CA ARG A 176 -13.00 -19.69 12.97
C ARG A 176 -11.77 -19.44 12.09
N ALA A 177 -11.98 -18.87 10.91
CA ALA A 177 -10.91 -18.56 9.96
C ALA A 177 -9.82 -17.67 10.57
N GLN A 178 -10.22 -16.65 11.34
CA GLN A 178 -9.28 -15.73 11.98
C GLN A 178 -8.42 -16.42 13.04
N ASP A 179 -9.03 -17.26 13.88
CA ASP A 179 -8.31 -18.00 14.93
C ASP A 179 -7.34 -19.01 14.30
N SER A 180 -7.80 -19.71 13.25
CA SER A 180 -6.99 -20.65 12.47
C SER A 180 -5.78 -19.96 11.85
N TRP A 181 -5.98 -18.77 11.28
CA TRP A 181 -4.90 -17.96 10.72
C TRP A 181 -3.87 -17.55 11.77
N LEU A 182 -4.32 -17.09 12.94
CA LEU A 182 -3.40 -16.68 14.01
C LEU A 182 -2.53 -17.84 14.51
N ILE A 183 -3.09 -19.04 14.64
CA ILE A 183 -2.36 -20.25 15.04
C ILE A 183 -1.34 -20.64 13.97
N PHE A 184 -1.78 -20.74 12.71
CA PHE A 184 -0.89 -21.05 11.59
C PHE A 184 0.27 -20.05 11.52
N LYS A 185 -0.05 -18.75 11.58
CA LYS A 185 0.94 -17.67 11.56
C LYS A 185 1.93 -17.79 12.73
N GLY A 186 1.47 -18.14 13.92
CA GLY A 186 2.33 -18.35 15.08
C GLY A 186 3.39 -19.43 14.83
N HIS A 187 2.97 -20.62 14.41
CA HIS A 187 3.88 -21.72 14.10
C HIS A 187 4.82 -21.39 12.94
N LEU A 188 4.32 -20.74 11.89
CA LEU A 188 5.12 -20.32 10.74
C LEU A 188 6.23 -19.36 11.17
N LEU A 189 5.91 -18.36 11.99
CA LEU A 189 6.89 -17.39 12.49
C LEU A 189 7.92 -18.04 13.41
N GLN A 190 7.50 -18.98 14.26
CA GLN A 190 8.40 -19.73 15.13
C GLN A 190 9.40 -20.58 14.32
N ALA A 191 8.91 -21.32 13.32
CA ALA A 191 9.79 -22.10 12.42
C ALA A 191 10.75 -21.17 11.65
N GLN A 192 10.27 -20.00 11.24
CA GLN A 192 11.06 -19.02 10.50
C GLN A 192 12.22 -18.48 11.34
N GLU A 193 11.99 -18.16 12.62
CA GLU A 193 13.03 -17.68 13.53
C GLU A 193 14.14 -18.72 13.78
N GLN A 194 13.79 -20.01 13.79
CA GLN A 194 14.74 -21.09 14.02
C GLN A 194 15.57 -21.43 12.78
N CYS A 195 14.96 -21.36 11.59
CA CYS A 195 15.55 -21.94 10.38
C CYS A 195 16.11 -20.92 9.39
N ILE A 196 15.75 -19.64 9.54
CA ILE A 196 16.13 -18.60 8.59
C ILE A 196 17.05 -17.58 9.27
N PRO A 197 18.36 -17.60 8.98
CA PRO A 197 19.28 -16.67 9.60
C PRO A 197 18.97 -15.24 9.16
N THR A 198 19.36 -14.28 9.99
CA THR A 198 19.21 -12.86 9.65
C THR A 198 20.48 -12.31 9.01
N LYS A 199 20.31 -11.35 8.09
CA LYS A 199 21.39 -10.56 7.50
C LYS A 199 21.17 -9.08 7.73
N ARG A 200 22.28 -8.36 7.97
CA ARG A 200 22.26 -6.89 8.02
C ARG A 200 22.22 -6.35 6.59
N LYS A 201 21.25 -5.48 6.30
CA LYS A 201 21.32 -4.67 5.07
C LYS A 201 22.43 -3.64 5.21
N SER A 202 23.45 -3.74 4.36
CA SER A 202 24.42 -2.65 4.18
C SER A 202 23.79 -1.55 3.32
N SER A 203 24.00 -0.29 3.70
CA SER A 203 23.52 0.87 2.96
C SER A 203 24.14 1.00 1.55
N LYS A 204 25.21 0.25 1.26
CA LYS A 204 25.89 0.22 -0.05
C LYS A 204 25.13 -0.58 -1.12
N ASN A 205 24.25 -1.51 -0.73
CA ASN A 205 23.42 -2.31 -1.66
C ASN A 205 22.04 -1.69 -1.96
N THR A 206 21.81 -0.44 -1.55
CA THR A 206 20.49 0.24 -1.57
C THR A 206 19.90 0.50 -2.95
N LYS A 207 20.62 0.25 -4.06
CA LYS A 207 20.06 0.42 -5.41
C LYS A 207 19.09 -0.71 -5.81
N ARG A 208 19.04 -1.83 -5.08
CA ARG A 208 18.23 -2.99 -5.47
C ARG A 208 17.24 -3.40 -4.36
N PRO A 209 15.94 -3.54 -4.69
CA PRO A 209 14.96 -4.12 -3.78
C PRO A 209 15.34 -5.56 -3.38
N PRO A 210 15.02 -6.04 -2.15
CA PRO A 210 15.40 -7.37 -1.67
C PRO A 210 14.90 -8.53 -2.53
N TRP A 211 13.73 -8.39 -3.15
CA TRP A 211 13.13 -9.39 -4.03
C TRP A 211 13.73 -9.40 -5.44
N MET A 212 14.59 -8.43 -5.79
CA MET A 212 15.11 -8.24 -7.13
C MET A 212 16.42 -9.02 -7.33
N ASN A 213 16.30 -10.29 -7.73
CA ASN A 213 17.43 -11.15 -8.09
C ASN A 213 17.94 -10.91 -9.54
N LYS A 214 19.04 -11.57 -9.92
CA LYS A 214 19.63 -11.43 -11.27
C LYS A 214 18.68 -11.89 -12.39
N GLU A 215 17.92 -12.95 -12.15
CA GLU A 215 16.97 -13.50 -13.12
C GLU A 215 15.82 -12.51 -13.40
N LEU A 216 15.21 -11.96 -12.34
CA LEU A 216 14.16 -10.95 -12.43
C LEU A 216 14.67 -9.68 -13.11
N LEU A 217 15.92 -9.28 -12.87
CA LEU A 217 16.55 -8.19 -13.62
C LEU A 217 16.62 -8.49 -15.13
N GLY A 218 16.99 -9.72 -15.49
CA GLY A 218 16.96 -10.18 -16.88
C GLY A 218 15.57 -10.05 -17.50
N LYS A 219 14.54 -10.54 -16.80
CA LYS A 219 13.13 -10.45 -17.24
C LYS A 219 12.65 -9.00 -17.37
N VAL A 220 12.98 -8.12 -16.42
CA VAL A 220 12.64 -6.69 -16.47
C VAL A 220 13.32 -6.00 -17.65
N LYS A 221 14.59 -6.34 -17.92
CA LYS A 221 15.32 -5.80 -19.07
C LYS A 221 14.67 -6.24 -20.38
N HIS A 222 14.39 -7.54 -20.53
CA HIS A 222 13.72 -8.10 -21.70
C HIS A 222 12.35 -7.46 -21.95
N LYS A 223 11.52 -7.31 -20.89
CA LYS A 223 10.22 -6.61 -20.99
C LYS A 223 10.37 -5.17 -21.49
N LYS A 224 11.34 -4.42 -20.96
CA LYS A 224 11.58 -3.03 -21.37
C LYS A 224 12.09 -2.93 -22.81
N GLU A 225 12.90 -3.88 -23.25
CA GLU A 225 13.37 -3.98 -24.63
C GLU A 225 12.23 -4.26 -25.59
N ALA A 226 11.39 -5.26 -25.29
CA ALA A 226 10.19 -5.56 -26.08
C ALA A 226 9.23 -4.35 -26.17
N TYR A 227 8.96 -3.68 -25.05
CA TYR A 227 8.10 -2.49 -25.03
C TYR A 227 8.66 -1.33 -25.87
N ARG A 228 9.98 -1.12 -25.86
CA ARG A 228 10.63 -0.11 -26.71
C ARG A 228 10.53 -0.48 -28.19
N GLY A 229 10.76 -1.75 -28.53
CA GLY A 229 10.62 -2.25 -29.90
C GLY A 229 9.20 -2.07 -30.43
N TRP A 230 8.19 -2.41 -29.63
CA TRP A 230 6.78 -2.16 -29.96
C TRP A 230 6.47 -0.66 -30.15
N LYS A 231 6.91 0.20 -29.22
CA LYS A 231 6.77 1.67 -29.33
C LYS A 231 7.44 2.26 -30.59
N GLN A 232 8.45 1.58 -31.13
CA GLN A 232 9.20 2.00 -32.32
C GLN A 232 8.73 1.28 -33.61
N GLY A 233 7.68 0.45 -33.53
CA GLY A 233 7.16 -0.32 -34.67
C GLY A 233 8.09 -1.44 -35.16
N GLN A 234 9.08 -1.82 -34.36
CA GLN A 234 10.09 -2.85 -34.68
C GLN A 234 9.64 -4.26 -34.28
N VAL A 235 8.55 -4.38 -33.53
CA VAL A 235 7.99 -5.64 -33.05
C VAL A 235 6.49 -5.56 -33.28
N ALA A 236 5.96 -6.51 -34.05
CA ALA A 236 4.53 -6.67 -34.34
C ALA A 236 3.76 -7.11 -33.08
#